data_AF-A0A7S1L0X7-F1
#
_entry.id   AF-A0A7S1L0X7-F1
#
_cell.length_a   1.000
_cell.length_b   1.000
_cell.length_c   1.000
_cell.angle_alpha   90.00
_cell.angle_beta   90.00
_cell.angle_gamma   90.00
#
_symmetry.space_group_name_H-M   'P 1'
#
loop_
_entity.id
_entity.type
_entity.pdbx_description
1 polymer ?
#
loop_
_entity_poly.entity_id
_entity_poly.type
_entity_poly.pdbx_seq_one_letter_code
_entity_poly.pdbx_strand_id
1 'polypeptide(L)'
;ADWHAEPLAVPQGAGGASWARGDLDSSSVTPPPAFAAPAARQELPAKHPPAREPAPAEAVRERSPLAGHRHASPQRYAGWPRDRSWAWDGRRELQRTPDRRQHLLDSTRVPNTEASRLSPSWELASASQYSAPWRPSPAPDSSPQRSTSLPPGGGLPDWSRAAEPVAPPLPPPPLPPLGMPPASPVAYAVDARERRVKLVLQTMARQAELDAQVEDSKVLIPRTCPLGSIFNMLDRSRKGYLSDMDLWQFDQDFGGPTPFGSFCALVHEVRLRRQPRDEHMLAGRLCLRDLGLLVFSSGSQEYDAVCSAGSDDEAKSVLYLLANSEPCPSCGMRVQRSADAAGCPSVTCSICGASFRCFCVVGDQAAAIDRAEGMPAAASRYQLHRLVSASARAADELERDRKKLAHVLAVDMCALSDVFSSLTGGRTSFNTVDLRRAFYQQGLLPSENELNLLWRRYAKPGSIAVPFHDFAKQLQPCGLATGC
;
A
#
# COMPACT_ATOMS: atom_id res chain seq x y z
N ALA A 1 -0.09 -26.31 52.85
CA ALA A 1 1.23 -25.81 52.40
C ALA A 1 0.95 -24.54 51.62
N ASP A 2 0.61 -23.51 52.39
CA ASP A 2 0.20 -22.20 51.92
C ASP A 2 1.43 -21.38 51.55
N TRP A 3 1.38 -20.73 50.39
CA TRP A 3 2.27 -19.62 50.07
C TRP A 3 1.42 -18.44 49.63
N HIS A 4 1.20 -17.53 50.58
CA HIS A 4 0.80 -16.16 50.32
C HIS A 4 1.97 -15.40 49.71
N ALA A 5 1.72 -14.63 48.66
CA ALA A 5 2.59 -13.55 48.23
C ALA A 5 1.74 -12.30 47.98
N GLU A 6 1.92 -11.31 48.86
CA GLU A 6 1.42 -9.94 48.72
C GLU A 6 2.60 -8.98 48.43
N PRO A 7 2.34 -7.73 48.02
CA PRO A 7 2.99 -7.11 46.87
C PRO A 7 4.13 -6.13 47.21
N LEU A 8 4.97 -5.83 46.22
CA LEU A 8 5.92 -4.71 46.28
C LEU A 8 5.41 -3.52 45.46
N ALA A 9 5.22 -2.42 46.18
CA ALA A 9 4.84 -1.11 45.68
C ALA A 9 5.96 -0.47 44.84
N VAL A 10 5.56 0.24 43.78
CA VAL A 10 6.43 1.07 42.94
C VAL A 10 6.26 2.54 43.37
N PRO A 11 7.34 3.29 43.66
CA PRO A 11 7.22 4.70 43.97
C PRO A 11 7.13 5.56 42.70
N GLN A 12 6.19 6.49 42.70
CA GLN A 12 6.11 7.59 41.74
C GLN A 12 7.21 8.62 42.04
N GLY A 13 8.11 8.83 41.07
CA GLY A 13 9.11 9.89 41.09
C GLY A 13 8.78 10.95 40.05
N ALA A 14 8.35 12.12 40.51
CA ALA A 14 8.30 13.36 39.74
C ALA A 14 9.73 13.89 39.49
N GLY A 15 9.99 14.41 38.29
CA GLY A 15 11.26 15.06 37.97
C GLY A 15 11.28 15.61 36.56
N GLY A 16 10.94 16.89 36.41
CA GLY A 16 11.20 17.66 35.20
C GLY A 16 12.69 17.97 35.09
N ALA A 17 13.23 17.92 33.86
CA ALA A 17 14.55 18.45 33.56
C ALA A 17 14.59 19.04 32.15
N SER A 18 14.94 20.32 32.15
CA SER A 18 15.32 21.19 31.05
C SER A 18 16.53 20.62 30.30
N TRP A 19 16.47 20.59 28.96
CA TRP A 19 17.62 20.28 28.11
C TRP A 19 18.27 21.58 27.63
N ALA A 20 19.35 21.98 28.30
CA ALA A 20 20.34 22.90 27.75
C ALA A 20 21.32 22.10 26.88
N ARG A 21 21.48 22.50 25.61
CA ARG A 21 22.52 21.97 24.72
C ARG A 21 23.85 22.64 25.06
N GLY A 22 24.80 21.85 25.55
CA GLY A 22 26.21 22.18 25.59
C GLY A 22 26.93 21.58 24.38
N ASP A 23 27.75 22.41 23.75
CA ASP A 23 28.73 22.04 22.74
C ASP A 23 29.72 21.00 23.30
N LEU A 24 30.05 19.98 22.50
CA LEU A 24 31.21 19.12 22.75
C LEU A 24 32.03 18.92 21.49
N ASP A 25 33.27 19.35 21.63
CA ASP A 25 34.38 19.24 20.71
C ASP A 25 34.79 17.78 20.42
N SER A 26 35.27 17.66 19.19
CA SER A 26 36.07 16.61 18.59
C SER A 26 37.12 15.98 19.52
N SER A 27 37.16 14.64 19.60
CA SER A 27 38.38 13.89 19.91
C SER A 27 38.33 12.45 19.39
N SER A 28 39.21 12.19 18.42
CA SER A 28 39.95 10.95 18.10
C SER A 28 39.37 9.59 18.56
N VAL A 29 38.94 8.78 17.59
CA VAL A 29 38.70 7.34 17.75
C VAL A 29 39.91 6.56 17.25
N THR A 30 40.60 5.89 18.17
CA THR A 30 41.57 4.81 17.93
C THR A 30 40.84 3.50 17.56
N PRO A 31 41.34 2.68 16.62
CA PRO A 31 40.71 1.41 16.28
C PRO A 31 41.04 0.29 17.29
N PRO A 32 40.15 -0.71 17.48
CA PRO A 32 40.36 -1.83 18.38
C PRO A 32 41.27 -2.92 17.77
N PRO A 33 41.90 -3.77 18.60
CA PRO A 33 42.81 -4.82 18.13
C PRO A 33 42.07 -6.04 17.58
N ALA A 34 42.71 -6.67 16.59
CA ALA A 34 42.27 -7.86 15.89
C ALA A 34 42.15 -9.10 16.81
N PHE A 35 41.00 -9.77 16.76
CA PHE A 35 40.79 -11.07 17.40
C PHE A 35 41.43 -12.19 16.58
N ALA A 36 42.20 -13.02 17.28
CA ALA A 36 42.85 -14.22 16.79
C ALA A 36 41.83 -15.31 16.43
N ALA A 37 42.05 -15.97 15.29
CA ALA A 37 41.33 -17.16 14.86
C ALA A 37 41.84 -18.42 15.60
N PRO A 38 40.97 -19.36 16.01
CA PRO A 38 41.40 -20.68 16.41
C PRO A 38 41.37 -21.67 15.24
N ALA A 39 42.33 -22.57 15.28
CA ALA A 39 42.67 -23.59 14.31
C ALA A 39 41.74 -24.81 14.31
N ALA A 40 41.66 -25.42 13.13
CA ALA A 40 41.72 -26.85 12.82
C ALA A 40 40.90 -27.88 13.62
N ARG A 41 40.00 -28.56 12.90
CA ARG A 41 39.59 -29.98 12.96
C ARG A 41 38.46 -30.16 11.93
N GLN A 42 38.28 -31.23 11.17
CA GLN A 42 38.87 -32.57 11.11
C GLN A 42 38.37 -33.15 9.77
N GLU A 43 39.25 -33.67 8.92
CA GLU A 43 38.87 -34.35 7.68
C GLU A 43 38.17 -35.69 7.99
N LEU A 44 37.03 -35.94 7.33
CA LEU A 44 36.35 -37.23 7.30
C LEU A 44 36.47 -37.83 5.89
N PRO A 45 36.75 -39.13 5.76
CA PRO A 45 37.07 -39.76 4.48
C PRO A 45 35.81 -40.05 3.64
N ALA A 46 35.88 -39.69 2.37
CA ALA A 46 34.90 -40.01 1.33
C ALA A 46 34.90 -41.52 1.04
N LYS A 47 33.75 -42.17 1.22
CA LYS A 47 33.48 -43.52 0.71
C LYS A 47 32.98 -43.43 -0.73
N HIS A 48 33.81 -43.90 -1.67
CA HIS A 48 33.41 -44.20 -3.05
C HIS A 48 32.42 -45.38 -3.10
N PRO A 49 31.33 -45.29 -3.88
CA PRO A 49 30.63 -46.47 -4.39
C PRO A 49 31.24 -46.93 -5.74
N PRO A 50 31.27 -48.24 -6.02
CA PRO A 50 31.91 -48.79 -7.22
C PRO A 50 31.06 -48.61 -8.49
N ALA A 51 31.80 -48.43 -9.58
CA ALA A 51 31.33 -48.40 -10.96
C ALA A 51 30.64 -49.70 -11.37
N ARG A 52 29.52 -49.56 -12.08
CA ARG A 52 28.89 -50.63 -12.86
C ARG A 52 29.25 -50.45 -14.33
N GLU A 53 30.01 -51.39 -14.87
CA GLU A 53 30.16 -51.61 -16.31
C GLU A 53 28.84 -52.07 -16.93
N PRO A 54 28.51 -51.62 -18.15
CA PRO A 54 27.66 -52.38 -19.06
C PRO A 54 28.49 -52.94 -20.23
N ALA A 55 28.36 -54.26 -20.46
CA ALA A 55 28.83 -54.93 -21.66
C ALA A 55 27.82 -54.79 -22.82
N PRO A 56 28.25 -55.02 -24.09
CA PRO A 56 27.60 -54.49 -25.28
C PRO A 56 26.92 -55.55 -26.17
N ALA A 57 25.91 -55.12 -26.93
CA ALA A 57 25.37 -55.67 -28.19
C ALA A 57 24.04 -54.92 -28.43
N GLU A 58 23.61 -54.50 -29.62
CA GLU A 58 23.73 -55.13 -30.92
C GLU A 58 23.35 -54.11 -32.01
N ALA A 59 23.89 -54.33 -33.20
CA ALA A 59 23.76 -53.48 -34.38
C ALA A 59 22.38 -53.61 -35.05
N VAL A 60 21.79 -52.48 -35.48
CA VAL A 60 20.85 -52.47 -36.61
C VAL A 60 21.17 -51.31 -37.55
N ARG A 61 21.37 -51.70 -38.80
CA ARG A 61 21.70 -50.96 -40.01
C ARG A 61 20.58 -50.01 -40.48
N GLU A 62 21.05 -48.90 -41.05
CA GLU A 62 20.61 -48.25 -42.31
C GLU A 62 19.11 -48.01 -42.56
N ARG A 63 18.74 -46.73 -42.70
CA ARG A 63 18.53 -46.07 -44.01
C ARG A 63 18.08 -44.62 -43.83
N SER A 64 18.89 -43.69 -44.35
CA SER A 64 18.47 -42.34 -44.74
C SER A 64 17.59 -42.41 -46.01
N PRO A 65 16.78 -41.36 -46.27
CA PRO A 65 17.24 -40.43 -47.31
C PRO A 65 16.98 -38.94 -46.98
N LEU A 66 18.05 -38.17 -47.22
CA LEU A 66 18.10 -36.89 -47.94
C LEU A 66 16.81 -36.05 -48.04
N ALA A 67 16.80 -34.90 -47.36
CA ALA A 67 16.16 -33.69 -47.88
C ALA A 67 16.77 -32.41 -47.28
N GLY A 68 17.53 -31.69 -48.11
CA GLY A 68 17.46 -30.23 -48.24
C GLY A 68 17.92 -29.34 -47.09
N HIS A 69 19.23 -29.05 -47.06
CA HIS A 69 19.75 -27.83 -46.44
C HIS A 69 19.18 -26.57 -47.12
N ARG A 70 18.56 -25.68 -46.35
CA ARG A 70 18.64 -24.23 -46.56
C ARG A 70 19.07 -23.58 -45.25
N HIS A 71 20.36 -23.27 -45.17
CA HIS A 71 20.90 -22.37 -44.15
C HIS A 71 20.50 -20.93 -44.51
N ALA A 72 19.62 -20.34 -43.71
CA ALA A 72 19.49 -18.88 -43.62
C ALA A 72 20.23 -18.42 -42.37
N SER A 73 21.30 -17.65 -42.58
CA SER A 73 22.11 -17.03 -41.54
C SER A 73 21.27 -16.17 -40.59
N PRO A 74 21.46 -16.24 -39.25
CA PRO A 74 20.88 -15.25 -38.37
C PRO A 74 21.73 -13.98 -38.39
N GLN A 75 21.15 -12.90 -38.91
CA GLN A 75 21.66 -11.56 -38.73
C GLN A 75 21.76 -11.25 -37.23
N ARG A 76 22.96 -10.84 -36.81
CA ARG A 76 23.22 -10.23 -35.50
C ARG A 76 22.37 -8.96 -35.38
N TYR A 77 21.30 -9.01 -34.59
CA TYR A 77 20.66 -7.78 -34.11
C TYR A 77 21.35 -7.32 -32.83
N ALA A 78 21.79 -6.07 -32.89
CA ALA A 78 22.39 -5.32 -31.79
C ALA A 78 21.44 -5.28 -30.57
N GLY A 79 22.05 -5.23 -29.39
CA GLY A 79 21.36 -5.20 -28.10
C GLY A 79 20.34 -4.08 -28.00
N TRP A 80 19.16 -4.44 -27.53
CA TRP A 80 18.12 -3.49 -27.13
C TRP A 80 18.26 -3.13 -25.65
N PRO A 81 17.95 -1.89 -25.24
CA PRO A 81 18.09 -1.46 -23.85
C PRO A 81 17.05 -2.14 -22.94
N ARG A 82 17.46 -2.46 -21.71
CA ARG A 82 16.71 -3.18 -20.67
C ARG A 82 15.69 -2.35 -19.89
N ASP A 83 15.30 -1.18 -20.37
CA ASP A 83 14.24 -0.36 -19.74
C ASP A 83 13.02 -0.29 -20.66
N ARG A 84 12.06 -1.19 -20.43
CA ARG A 84 10.68 -0.99 -20.88
C ARG A 84 9.76 -1.11 -19.68
N SER A 85 9.16 0.03 -19.34
CA SER A 85 7.95 0.07 -18.54
C SER A 85 6.89 -0.82 -19.19
N TRP A 86 6.31 -1.74 -18.41
CA TRP A 86 5.25 -2.66 -18.83
C TRP A 86 3.88 -1.96 -18.97
N ALA A 87 3.86 -0.82 -19.67
CA ALA A 87 2.62 -0.18 -20.05
C ALA A 87 1.90 -1.10 -21.03
N TRP A 88 0.82 -1.72 -20.56
CA TRP A 88 -0.15 -2.39 -21.40
C TRP A 88 -0.73 -1.35 -22.38
N ASP A 89 -0.21 -1.28 -23.61
CA ASP A 89 -0.82 -0.52 -24.70
C ASP A 89 -2.10 -1.24 -25.17
N GLY A 90 -3.16 -1.13 -24.36
CA GLY A 90 -4.50 -1.63 -24.65
C GLY A 90 -5.30 -0.79 -25.66
N ARG A 91 -4.65 0.06 -26.46
CA ARG A 91 -5.34 0.96 -27.40
C ARG A 91 -4.89 0.73 -28.85
N ARG A 92 -5.30 -0.41 -29.43
CA ARG A 92 -5.46 -0.53 -30.90
C ARG A 92 -6.92 -0.30 -31.24
N GLU A 93 -7.27 0.98 -31.30
CA GLU A 93 -8.52 1.44 -31.87
C GLU A 93 -8.38 1.41 -33.40
N LEU A 94 -9.20 0.58 -34.05
CA LEU A 94 -9.33 0.53 -35.50
C LEU A 94 -9.70 1.92 -36.04
N GLN A 95 -8.74 2.60 -36.66
CA GLN A 95 -9.00 3.75 -37.52
C GLN A 95 -9.86 3.29 -38.70
N ARG A 96 -11.18 3.53 -38.63
CA ARG A 96 -12.04 3.61 -39.82
C ARG A 96 -12.19 5.08 -40.19
N THR A 97 -11.66 5.42 -41.35
CA THR A 97 -11.81 6.70 -42.04
C THR A 97 -13.28 6.99 -42.39
N PRO A 98 -13.75 8.24 -42.34
CA PRO A 98 -15.04 8.62 -42.91
C PRO A 98 -14.84 9.20 -44.31
N ASP A 99 -15.48 8.63 -45.33
CA ASP A 99 -15.84 9.40 -46.53
C ASP A 99 -17.08 8.84 -47.24
N ARG A 100 -18.18 9.58 -47.07
CA ARG A 100 -19.03 10.22 -48.10
C ARG A 100 -19.67 9.40 -49.25
N ARG A 101 -21.02 9.44 -49.18
CA ARG A 101 -22.07 9.58 -50.25
C ARG A 101 -22.70 8.35 -50.93
N GLN A 102 -24.00 8.17 -50.60
CA GLN A 102 -25.21 8.13 -51.47
C GLN A 102 -25.20 7.32 -52.78
N HIS A 103 -25.97 6.22 -52.80
CA HIS A 103 -27.18 5.94 -53.59
C HIS A 103 -27.34 4.44 -53.84
N LEU A 104 -28.47 3.85 -53.44
CA LEU A 104 -29.40 3.07 -54.28
C LEU A 104 -30.34 2.21 -53.43
N LEU A 105 -31.63 2.42 -53.68
CA LEU A 105 -32.74 1.53 -53.37
C LEU A 105 -32.50 0.20 -54.11
N ASP A 106 -32.66 -0.95 -53.46
CA ASP A 106 -33.79 -1.84 -53.75
C ASP A 106 -33.84 -3.07 -52.83
N SER A 107 -35.08 -3.39 -52.44
CA SER A 107 -35.65 -4.72 -52.20
C SER A 107 -34.74 -5.90 -51.85
N THR A 108 -34.89 -6.43 -50.64
CA THR A 108 -35.40 -7.81 -50.46
C THR A 108 -35.91 -8.07 -49.05
N ARG A 109 -36.70 -9.13 -48.96
CA ARG A 109 -37.80 -9.37 -48.04
C ARG A 109 -37.41 -10.55 -47.12
N VAL A 110 -38.03 -10.58 -45.93
CA VAL A 110 -38.29 -11.71 -44.99
C VAL A 110 -37.10 -12.31 -44.19
N PRO A 111 -37.30 -12.97 -43.01
CA PRO A 111 -38.38 -12.86 -42.01
C PRO A 111 -37.93 -12.52 -40.57
N ASN A 112 -38.90 -12.00 -39.82
CA ASN A 112 -39.01 -12.02 -38.36
C ASN A 112 -38.67 -13.39 -37.75
N THR A 113 -37.88 -13.36 -36.68
CA THR A 113 -38.02 -14.32 -35.58
C THR A 113 -37.90 -13.56 -34.26
N GLU A 114 -39.06 -13.33 -33.66
CA GLU A 114 -39.20 -12.99 -32.25
C GLU A 114 -38.86 -14.23 -31.42
N ALA A 115 -37.88 -14.11 -30.53
CA ALA A 115 -37.83 -14.89 -29.30
C ALA A 115 -37.20 -14.01 -28.22
N SER A 116 -38.10 -13.38 -27.48
CA SER A 116 -37.86 -12.52 -26.35
C SER A 116 -37.46 -13.32 -25.09
N ARG A 117 -36.64 -12.66 -24.27
CA ARG A 117 -36.59 -12.69 -22.79
C ARG A 117 -35.95 -13.92 -22.12
N LEU A 118 -34.82 -13.68 -21.44
CA LEU A 118 -34.73 -13.52 -19.98
C LEU A 118 -33.27 -13.24 -19.57
N SER A 119 -32.94 -11.97 -19.30
CA SER A 119 -31.76 -11.58 -18.49
C SER A 119 -32.30 -10.87 -17.25
N PRO A 120 -31.95 -11.29 -16.02
CA PRO A 120 -32.36 -10.57 -14.82
C PRO A 120 -31.45 -9.35 -14.59
N SER A 121 -32.04 -8.17 -14.75
CA SER A 121 -31.56 -6.89 -14.25
C SER A 121 -31.63 -6.89 -12.72
N TRP A 122 -30.54 -6.57 -12.03
CA TRP A 122 -30.48 -6.44 -10.56
C TRP A 122 -30.51 -4.97 -10.09
N GLU A 123 -30.80 -4.01 -10.96
CA GLU A 123 -30.90 -2.61 -10.58
C GLU A 123 -32.36 -2.22 -10.36
N LEU A 124 -32.78 -2.16 -9.08
CA LEU A 124 -33.72 -1.20 -8.48
C LEU A 124 -34.35 -1.78 -7.19
N ALA A 125 -33.66 -1.64 -6.06
CA ALA A 125 -34.29 -1.54 -4.74
C ALA A 125 -33.29 -0.96 -3.73
N SER A 126 -33.22 0.37 -3.62
CA SER A 126 -32.53 1.03 -2.51
C SER A 126 -33.29 2.29 -2.12
N ALA A 127 -34.53 2.08 -1.71
CA ALA A 127 -35.29 3.03 -0.90
C ALA A 127 -36.20 2.20 0.02
N SER A 128 -35.68 1.80 1.19
CA SER A 128 -36.56 1.48 2.31
C SER A 128 -35.82 1.69 3.63
N GLN A 129 -36.44 2.50 4.45
CA GLN A 129 -36.13 2.74 5.85
C GLN A 129 -36.08 1.41 6.61
N TYR A 130 -34.96 1.13 7.30
CA TYR A 130 -34.93 0.13 8.35
C TYR A 130 -34.71 0.84 9.69
N SER A 131 -35.82 1.15 10.35
CA SER A 131 -35.93 1.04 11.79
C SER A 131 -36.54 -0.34 12.07
N ALA A 132 -35.76 -1.26 12.62
CA ALA A 132 -36.31 -2.48 13.20
C ALA A 132 -35.43 -2.96 14.38
N PRO A 133 -36.03 -3.64 15.37
CA PRO A 133 -35.64 -3.51 16.76
C PRO A 133 -34.67 -4.61 17.21
N TRP A 134 -33.84 -4.25 18.19
CA TRP A 134 -33.00 -5.16 18.95
C TRP A 134 -33.87 -6.22 19.65
N ARG A 135 -33.56 -7.50 19.43
CA ARG A 135 -34.04 -8.61 20.28
C ARG A 135 -32.99 -8.89 21.36
N PRO A 136 -33.38 -8.97 22.64
CA PRO A 136 -32.47 -9.31 23.73
C PRO A 136 -32.29 -10.83 23.87
N SER A 137 -31.09 -11.24 24.29
CA SER A 137 -30.78 -12.61 24.73
C SER A 137 -31.35 -12.89 26.13
N PRO A 138 -31.61 -14.16 26.50
CA PRO A 138 -32.26 -14.51 27.76
C PRO A 138 -31.30 -14.40 28.94
N ALA A 139 -31.83 -13.88 30.05
CA ALA A 139 -31.17 -13.83 31.34
C ALA A 139 -31.15 -15.20 32.03
N PRO A 140 -30.14 -15.50 32.86
CA PRO A 140 -30.29 -16.43 33.97
C PRO A 140 -30.74 -15.69 35.24
N ASP A 141 -31.79 -16.22 35.86
CA ASP A 141 -32.25 -15.91 37.21
C ASP A 141 -31.14 -16.13 38.25
N SER A 142 -30.93 -15.14 39.11
CA SER A 142 -30.95 -15.30 40.58
C SER A 142 -30.52 -14.01 41.28
N SER A 143 -31.49 -13.35 41.92
CA SER A 143 -31.23 -12.39 43.00
C SER A 143 -30.87 -13.16 44.28
N PRO A 144 -30.15 -12.51 45.21
CA PRO A 144 -30.86 -12.15 46.44
C PRO A 144 -30.71 -10.67 46.79
N GLN A 145 -31.82 -10.13 47.29
CA GLN A 145 -31.98 -8.78 47.78
C GLN A 145 -31.06 -8.50 48.97
N ARG A 146 -30.41 -7.34 48.95
CA ARG A 146 -30.04 -6.64 50.18
C ARG A 146 -30.37 -5.15 50.03
N SER A 147 -31.50 -4.79 50.62
CA SER A 147 -31.97 -3.42 50.79
C SER A 147 -30.95 -2.62 51.59
N THR A 148 -30.53 -1.47 51.06
CA THR A 148 -29.96 -0.40 51.88
C THR A 148 -30.62 0.91 51.46
N SER A 149 -31.41 1.43 52.37
CA SER A 149 -32.11 2.71 52.34
C SER A 149 -31.17 3.89 52.16
N LEU A 150 -31.45 4.74 51.17
CA LEU A 150 -30.91 6.10 51.07
C LEU A 150 -31.67 7.04 52.03
N PRO A 151 -30.97 7.94 52.77
CA PRO A 151 -31.62 9.06 53.43
C PRO A 151 -31.86 10.22 52.45
N PRO A 152 -32.88 11.05 52.66
CA PRO A 152 -33.07 12.29 51.92
C PRO A 152 -32.37 13.45 52.65
N GLY A 153 -31.53 14.18 51.95
CA GLY A 153 -30.95 15.46 52.37
C GLY A 153 -30.13 16.02 51.21
N GLY A 154 -30.44 17.16 50.60
CA GLY A 154 -30.81 18.41 51.24
C GLY A 154 -29.52 19.22 51.44
N GLY A 155 -29.12 19.98 50.40
CA GLY A 155 -27.91 20.80 50.45
C GLY A 155 -27.53 21.36 49.09
N LEU A 156 -28.12 22.51 48.75
CA LEU A 156 -27.62 23.40 47.69
C LEU A 156 -26.19 23.86 48.09
N PRO A 157 -25.20 23.79 47.19
CA PRO A 157 -23.94 24.46 47.45
C PRO A 157 -24.15 25.97 47.33
N ASP A 158 -23.85 26.65 48.43
CA ASP A 158 -23.76 28.09 48.60
C ASP A 158 -22.52 28.61 47.85
N TRP A 159 -22.75 29.47 46.86
CA TRP A 159 -21.69 30.10 46.05
C TRP A 159 -21.32 31.43 46.71
N SER A 160 -20.91 31.36 47.97
CA SER A 160 -20.36 32.50 48.69
C SER A 160 -18.94 32.78 48.18
N ARG A 161 -18.92 33.67 47.20
CA ARG A 161 -17.78 34.32 46.55
C ARG A 161 -16.87 34.96 47.61
N ALA A 162 -15.80 34.29 47.98
CA ALA A 162 -14.69 34.89 48.71
C ALA A 162 -14.05 35.97 47.82
N ALA A 163 -14.08 37.21 48.27
CA ALA A 163 -13.41 38.32 47.62
C ALA A 163 -11.89 38.10 47.69
N GLU A 164 -11.26 37.85 46.55
CA GLU A 164 -9.81 37.87 46.45
C GLU A 164 -9.26 39.28 46.73
N PRO A 165 -8.12 39.38 47.43
CA PRO A 165 -7.45 40.65 47.66
C PRO A 165 -6.95 41.21 46.32
N VAL A 166 -7.44 42.41 45.99
CA VAL A 166 -7.01 43.21 44.85
C VAL A 166 -5.50 43.43 44.91
N ALA A 167 -4.76 42.76 44.02
CA ALA A 167 -3.33 42.97 43.88
C ALA A 167 -3.05 44.43 43.45
N PRO A 168 -2.01 45.07 44.00
CA PRO A 168 -1.64 46.43 43.62
C PRO A 168 -1.29 46.50 42.12
N PRO A 169 -1.61 47.62 41.45
CA PRO A 169 -1.35 47.80 40.02
C PRO A 169 0.15 47.66 39.74
N LEU A 170 0.49 46.70 38.86
CA LEU A 170 1.84 46.53 38.35
C LEU A 170 2.30 47.84 37.67
N PRO A 171 3.53 48.30 37.91
CA PRO A 171 4.07 49.46 37.23
C PRO A 171 4.07 49.25 35.71
N PRO A 172 3.81 50.31 34.92
CA PRO A 172 3.78 50.21 33.47
C PRO A 172 5.14 49.68 32.97
N PRO A 173 5.15 48.74 32.01
CA PRO A 173 6.38 48.22 31.46
C PRO A 173 7.23 49.38 30.92
N PRO A 174 8.55 49.40 31.18
CA PRO A 174 9.43 50.44 30.67
C PRO A 174 9.28 50.54 29.15
N LEU A 175 9.03 51.77 28.68
CA LEU A 175 8.92 52.06 27.26
C LEU A 175 10.18 51.55 26.55
N PRO A 176 10.04 50.78 25.45
CA PRO A 176 11.19 50.29 24.73
C PRO A 176 12.06 51.47 24.26
N PRO A 177 13.39 51.34 24.32
CA PRO A 177 14.30 52.42 23.96
C PRO A 177 14.02 52.89 22.53
N LEU A 178 13.74 54.19 22.40
CA LEU A 178 13.29 54.93 21.20
C LEU A 178 14.30 54.98 20.03
N GLY A 179 15.23 54.02 19.92
CA GLY A 179 16.36 54.09 18.99
C GLY A 179 16.64 52.84 18.14
N MET A 180 15.87 51.75 18.28
CA MET A 180 16.05 50.59 17.40
C MET A 180 15.21 50.78 16.12
N PRO A 181 15.80 50.76 14.91
CA PRO A 181 15.03 50.76 13.68
C PRO A 181 14.08 49.55 13.71
N PRO A 182 12.80 49.71 13.30
CA PRO A 182 11.86 48.61 13.28
C PRO A 182 12.48 47.48 12.45
N ALA A 183 12.64 46.31 13.07
CA ALA A 183 13.16 45.13 12.40
C ALA A 183 12.37 44.92 11.10
N SER A 184 13.09 44.85 9.98
CA SER A 184 12.48 44.85 8.65
C SER A 184 11.47 43.68 8.55
N PRO A 185 10.19 43.95 8.23
CA PRO A 185 9.17 42.90 8.13
C PRO A 185 9.51 41.81 7.10
N VAL A 186 10.45 42.10 6.18
CA VAL A 186 10.94 41.15 5.17
C VAL A 186 11.73 39.99 5.80
N ALA A 187 12.54 40.24 6.83
CA ALA A 187 13.39 39.20 7.42
C ALA A 187 12.55 38.12 8.12
N TYR A 188 11.53 38.52 8.88
CA TYR A 188 10.63 37.58 9.56
C TYR A 188 9.83 36.69 8.59
N ALA A 189 9.46 37.23 7.42
CA ALA A 189 8.68 36.48 6.43
C ALA A 189 9.50 35.34 5.78
N VAL A 190 10.79 35.59 5.52
CA VAL A 190 11.70 34.58 4.93
C VAL A 190 11.87 33.41 5.91
N ASP A 191 12.14 33.70 7.18
CA ASP A 191 12.30 32.68 8.22
C ASP A 191 11.02 31.84 8.39
N ALA A 192 9.85 32.47 8.35
CA ALA A 192 8.57 31.78 8.47
C ALA A 192 8.32 30.82 7.28
N ARG A 193 8.71 31.22 6.07
CA ARG A 193 8.59 30.38 4.87
C ARG A 193 9.53 29.18 4.95
N GLU A 194 10.80 29.40 5.29
CA GLU A 194 11.79 28.32 5.40
C GLU A 194 11.37 27.28 6.45
N ARG A 195 10.86 27.72 7.60
CA ARG A 195 10.30 26.83 8.64
C ARG A 195 9.14 25.98 8.12
N ARG A 196 8.24 26.55 7.32
CA ARG A 196 7.12 25.81 6.71
C ARG A 196 7.61 24.77 5.70
N VAL A 197 8.55 25.13 4.84
CA VAL A 197 9.18 24.21 3.88
C VAL A 197 9.83 23.04 4.61
N LYS A 198 10.62 23.33 5.66
CA LYS A 198 11.27 22.32 6.48
C LYS A 198 10.26 21.36 7.13
N LEU A 199 9.17 21.89 7.70
CA LEU A 199 8.15 21.07 8.35
C LEU A 199 7.43 20.13 7.36
N VAL A 200 7.08 20.63 6.17
CA VAL A 200 6.46 19.81 5.13
C VAL A 200 7.41 18.70 4.67
N LEU A 201 8.69 19.03 4.43
CA LEU A 201 9.67 18.03 4.02
C LEU A 201 9.95 17.00 5.14
N GLN A 202 10.00 17.42 6.41
CA GLN A 202 10.08 16.49 7.53
C GLN A 202 8.88 15.55 7.58
N THR A 203 7.67 16.07 7.33
CA THR A 203 6.46 15.25 7.25
C THR A 203 6.60 14.23 6.11
N MET A 204 6.98 14.67 4.91
CA MET A 204 7.19 13.79 3.74
C MET A 204 8.27 12.71 3.99
N ALA A 205 9.39 13.06 4.64
CA ALA A 205 10.41 12.09 5.01
C ALA A 205 9.86 11.03 5.98
N ARG A 206 9.07 11.46 6.98
CA ARG A 206 8.40 10.54 7.90
C ARG A 206 7.39 9.63 7.18
N GLN A 207 6.69 10.14 6.17
CA GLN A 207 5.82 9.30 5.34
C GLN A 207 6.60 8.20 4.62
N ALA A 208 7.76 8.54 4.07
CA ALA A 208 8.62 7.61 3.36
C ALA A 208 9.19 6.51 4.28
N GLU A 209 9.61 6.88 5.50
CA GLU A 209 10.08 5.94 6.53
C GLU A 209 8.98 4.93 6.90
N LEU A 210 7.76 5.41 7.17
CA LEU A 210 6.63 4.56 7.51
C LEU A 210 6.20 3.65 6.35
N ASP A 211 6.27 4.15 5.11
CA ASP A 211 6.03 3.33 3.92
C ASP A 211 7.07 2.22 3.76
N ALA A 212 8.34 2.50 4.02
CA ALA A 212 9.40 1.49 3.98
C ALA A 212 9.14 0.37 4.99
N GLN A 213 8.74 0.70 6.23
CA GLN A 213 8.39 -0.30 7.25
C GLN A 213 7.21 -1.19 6.85
N VAL A 214 6.19 -0.60 6.20
CA VAL A 214 5.06 -1.37 5.66
C VAL A 214 5.52 -2.28 4.52
N GLU A 215 6.34 -1.78 3.61
CA GLU A 215 6.87 -2.57 2.49
C GLU A 215 7.74 -3.75 2.96
N ASP A 216 8.57 -3.57 3.98
CA ASP A 216 9.33 -4.65 4.60
C ASP A 216 8.41 -5.75 5.16
N SER A 217 7.25 -5.36 5.70
CA SER A 217 6.24 -6.30 6.20
C SER A 217 5.56 -7.08 5.08
N LYS A 218 5.40 -6.49 3.88
CA LYS A 218 4.79 -7.17 2.72
C LYS A 218 5.64 -8.32 2.21
N VAL A 219 6.97 -8.22 2.33
CA VAL A 219 7.91 -9.28 1.90
C VAL A 219 7.67 -10.61 2.63
N LEU A 220 7.08 -10.55 3.83
CA LEU A 220 6.78 -11.73 4.64
C LEU A 220 5.56 -12.52 4.15
N ILE A 221 4.74 -11.95 3.26
CA ILE A 221 3.58 -12.64 2.71
C ILE A 221 4.05 -13.62 1.62
N PRO A 222 3.75 -14.93 1.72
CA PRO A 222 4.10 -15.87 0.69
C PRO A 222 3.46 -15.49 -0.65
N ARG A 223 4.26 -15.39 -1.71
CA ARG A 223 3.78 -15.08 -3.08
C ARG A 223 2.79 -16.12 -3.62
N THR A 224 2.81 -17.33 -3.05
CA THR A 224 1.87 -18.40 -3.37
C THR A 224 0.47 -18.18 -2.79
N CYS A 225 0.27 -17.15 -1.93
CA CYS A 225 -1.02 -16.84 -1.34
C CYS A 225 -1.83 -15.95 -2.30
N PRO A 226 -2.91 -16.46 -2.91
CA PRO A 226 -3.68 -15.69 -3.88
C PRO A 226 -4.43 -14.54 -3.19
N LEU A 227 -4.48 -13.38 -3.84
CA LEU A 227 -5.17 -12.20 -3.29
C LEU A 227 -6.66 -12.48 -3.03
N GLY A 228 -7.31 -13.26 -3.91
CA GLY A 228 -8.72 -13.64 -3.73
C GLY A 228 -8.97 -14.45 -2.46
N SER A 229 -8.06 -15.37 -2.10
CA SER A 229 -8.15 -16.16 -0.86
C SER A 229 -8.02 -15.28 0.38
N ILE A 230 -7.10 -14.30 0.33
CA ILE A 230 -6.91 -13.31 1.39
C ILE A 230 -8.20 -12.47 1.53
N PHE A 231 -8.74 -11.99 0.41
CA PHE A 231 -9.96 -11.18 0.40
C PHE A 231 -11.16 -11.93 0.97
N ASN A 232 -11.42 -13.15 0.49
CA ASN A 232 -12.54 -13.97 0.95
C ASN A 232 -12.42 -14.34 2.43
N MET A 233 -11.20 -14.49 2.94
CA MET A 233 -10.96 -14.73 4.37
C MET A 233 -11.30 -13.50 5.23
N LEU A 234 -10.96 -12.29 4.75
CA LEU A 234 -11.26 -11.04 5.45
C LEU A 234 -12.75 -10.67 5.31
N ASP A 235 -13.37 -10.91 4.16
CA ASP A 235 -14.80 -10.65 3.91
C ASP A 235 -15.68 -11.81 4.38
N ARG A 236 -15.70 -12.04 5.70
CA ARG A 236 -16.44 -13.14 6.35
C ARG A 236 -17.93 -13.16 6.01
N SER A 237 -18.51 -12.00 5.72
CA SER A 237 -19.92 -11.82 5.41
C SER A 237 -20.22 -11.84 3.91
N ARG A 238 -19.20 -12.06 3.05
CA ARG A 238 -19.31 -12.14 1.59
C ARG A 238 -20.03 -10.92 0.98
N LYS A 239 -19.72 -9.73 1.50
CA LYS A 239 -20.31 -8.46 1.06
C LYS A 239 -19.77 -8.00 -0.30
N GLY A 240 -18.62 -8.53 -0.72
CA GLY A 240 -17.88 -8.09 -1.89
C GLY A 240 -16.96 -6.87 -1.62
N TYR A 241 -16.75 -6.51 -0.36
CA TYR A 241 -15.85 -5.43 0.05
C TYR A 241 -15.38 -5.62 1.50
N LEU A 242 -14.26 -5.00 1.85
CA LEU A 242 -13.74 -4.95 3.20
C LEU A 242 -14.03 -3.59 3.83
N SER A 243 -14.56 -3.60 5.04
CA SER A 243 -14.69 -2.43 5.88
C SER A 243 -13.53 -2.33 6.89
N ASP A 244 -13.35 -1.15 7.47
CA ASP A 244 -12.47 -0.96 8.63
C ASP A 244 -12.79 -1.92 9.78
N MET A 245 -14.08 -2.22 9.98
CA MET A 245 -14.55 -3.20 10.96
C MET A 245 -14.05 -4.62 10.66
N ASP A 246 -14.06 -5.07 9.40
CA ASP A 246 -13.57 -6.41 9.03
C ASP A 246 -12.06 -6.54 9.33
N LEU A 247 -11.28 -5.50 9.01
CA LEU A 247 -9.84 -5.49 9.29
C LEU A 247 -9.53 -5.46 10.79
N TRP A 248 -10.29 -4.67 11.55
CA TRP A 248 -10.12 -4.61 13.01
C TRP A 248 -10.51 -5.93 13.68
N GLN A 249 -11.65 -6.53 13.30
CA GLN A 249 -12.04 -7.85 13.82
C GLN A 249 -10.99 -8.91 13.50
N PHE A 250 -10.43 -8.89 12.29
CA PHE A 250 -9.35 -9.78 11.91
C PHE A 250 -8.11 -9.61 12.82
N ASP A 251 -7.71 -8.39 13.17
CA ASP A 251 -6.61 -8.14 14.13
C ASP A 251 -6.97 -8.63 15.54
N GLN A 252 -8.22 -8.44 15.98
CA GLN A 252 -8.70 -8.92 17.30
C GLN A 252 -8.71 -10.45 17.41
N ASP A 253 -8.96 -11.18 16.33
CA ASP A 253 -8.90 -12.65 16.34
C ASP A 253 -7.50 -13.19 16.69
N PHE A 254 -6.45 -12.38 16.53
CA PHE A 254 -5.07 -12.70 16.92
C PHE A 254 -4.65 -12.01 18.23
N GLY A 255 -5.58 -11.37 18.95
CA GLY A 255 -5.30 -10.62 20.17
C GLY A 255 -4.51 -9.33 19.92
N GLY A 256 -4.66 -8.73 18.73
CA GLY A 256 -3.96 -7.50 18.37
C GLY A 256 -4.39 -6.29 19.22
N PRO A 257 -3.44 -5.45 19.68
CA PRO A 257 -3.75 -4.30 20.53
C PRO A 257 -4.11 -3.02 19.73
N THR A 258 -4.25 -3.11 18.41
CA THR A 258 -4.37 -1.92 17.56
C THR A 258 -5.78 -1.33 17.68
N PRO A 259 -5.93 -0.03 17.99
CA PRO A 259 -7.24 0.58 18.18
C PRO A 259 -8.00 0.70 16.85
N PHE A 260 -9.33 0.67 16.92
CA PHE A 260 -10.21 0.77 15.74
C PHE A 260 -9.91 1.99 14.86
N GLY A 261 -9.60 3.15 15.46
CA GLY A 261 -9.28 4.38 14.72
C GLY A 261 -8.09 4.24 13.76
N SER A 262 -7.12 3.37 14.07
CA SER A 262 -5.99 3.08 13.18
C SER A 262 -6.42 2.35 11.90
N PHE A 263 -7.48 1.54 11.97
CA PHE A 263 -8.05 0.87 10.79
C PHE A 263 -8.85 1.83 9.93
N CYS A 264 -9.56 2.79 10.53
CA CYS A 264 -10.18 3.88 9.76
C CYS A 264 -9.12 4.69 8.99
N ALA A 265 -8.00 5.01 9.65
CA ALA A 265 -6.86 5.69 9.02
C ALA A 265 -6.25 4.83 7.90
N LEU A 266 -6.11 3.52 8.09
CA LEU A 266 -5.63 2.59 7.06
C LEU A 266 -6.51 2.59 5.82
N VAL A 267 -7.82 2.48 5.99
CA VAL A 267 -8.77 2.49 4.86
C VAL A 267 -8.66 3.79 4.08
N HIS A 268 -8.57 4.94 4.77
CA HIS A 268 -8.36 6.21 4.11
C HIS A 268 -7.00 6.26 3.38
N GLU A 269 -5.94 5.80 4.02
CA GLU A 269 -4.58 5.79 3.49
C GLU A 269 -4.47 4.95 2.20
N VAL A 270 -5.09 3.77 2.14
CA VAL A 270 -5.13 2.96 0.92
C VAL A 270 -5.87 3.70 -0.21
N ARG A 271 -6.99 4.36 0.11
CA ARG A 271 -7.77 5.13 -0.87
C ARG A 271 -7.05 6.38 -1.35
N LEU A 272 -6.23 6.98 -0.49
CA LEU A 272 -5.40 8.13 -0.85
C LEU A 272 -4.37 7.78 -1.93
N ARG A 273 -3.84 6.55 -1.90
CA ARG A 273 -2.92 6.00 -2.91
C ARG A 273 -3.63 5.59 -4.20
N ARG A 274 -4.94 5.37 -4.17
CA ARG A 274 -5.73 5.01 -5.36
C ARG A 274 -5.85 6.22 -6.30
N GLN A 275 -5.82 5.94 -7.60
CA GLN A 275 -6.10 6.95 -8.61
C GLN A 275 -7.59 7.35 -8.61
N PRO A 276 -7.95 8.59 -8.96
CA PRO A 276 -9.32 9.12 -8.90
C PRO A 276 -10.34 8.48 -9.87
N ARG A 277 -10.00 7.41 -10.60
CA ARG A 277 -10.87 6.86 -11.65
C ARG A 277 -12.20 6.30 -11.14
N ASP A 278 -12.31 6.06 -9.83
CA ASP A 278 -13.43 5.37 -9.21
C ASP A 278 -14.12 6.25 -8.15
N GLU A 279 -14.67 7.40 -8.55
CA GLU A 279 -15.39 8.33 -7.66
C GLU A 279 -16.62 7.71 -6.98
N HIS A 280 -17.16 6.61 -7.51
CA HIS A 280 -18.37 5.98 -6.99
C HIS A 280 -18.14 5.03 -5.80
N MET A 281 -16.91 4.90 -5.32
CA MET A 281 -16.62 4.05 -4.17
C MET A 281 -17.12 4.69 -2.87
N LEU A 282 -17.97 3.96 -2.14
CA LEU A 282 -18.48 4.40 -0.84
C LEU A 282 -17.34 4.57 0.18
N ALA A 283 -17.47 5.58 1.04
CA ALA A 283 -16.54 5.83 2.12
C ALA A 283 -16.43 4.61 3.05
N GLY A 284 -15.20 4.32 3.52
CA GLY A 284 -14.95 3.24 4.47
C GLY A 284 -14.92 1.82 3.87
N ARG A 285 -14.87 1.68 2.54
CA ARG A 285 -14.82 0.36 1.88
C ARG A 285 -13.57 0.20 1.02
N LEU A 286 -12.96 -0.96 1.11
CA LEU A 286 -11.85 -1.42 0.27
C LEU A 286 -12.34 -2.56 -0.65
N CYS A 287 -12.15 -2.40 -1.95
CA CYS A 287 -12.42 -3.47 -2.92
C CYS A 287 -11.21 -4.40 -3.05
N LEU A 288 -11.28 -5.43 -3.91
CA LEU A 288 -10.17 -6.38 -4.09
C LEU A 288 -8.89 -5.67 -4.53
N ARG A 289 -9.02 -4.68 -5.44
CA ARG A 289 -7.88 -3.87 -5.87
C ARG A 289 -7.23 -3.10 -4.72
N ASP A 290 -8.03 -2.50 -3.85
CA ASP A 290 -7.53 -1.74 -2.72
C ASP A 290 -6.74 -2.66 -1.76
N LEU A 291 -7.24 -3.88 -1.52
CA LEU A 291 -6.50 -4.89 -0.77
C LEU A 291 -5.19 -5.28 -1.48
N GLY A 292 -5.18 -5.34 -2.81
CA GLY A 292 -3.96 -5.60 -3.58
C GLY A 292 -2.87 -4.55 -3.36
N LEU A 293 -3.23 -3.27 -3.21
CA LEU A 293 -2.28 -2.20 -2.89
C LEU A 293 -1.66 -2.36 -1.50
N LEU A 294 -2.43 -2.92 -0.56
CA LEU A 294 -1.99 -3.21 0.80
C LEU A 294 -1.08 -4.44 0.86
N VAL A 295 -1.34 -5.47 0.05
CA VAL A 295 -0.65 -6.76 0.13
C VAL A 295 0.59 -6.83 -0.76
N PHE A 296 0.52 -6.32 -2.00
CA PHE A 296 1.64 -6.42 -2.94
C PHE A 296 2.69 -5.35 -2.72
N SER A 297 3.96 -5.74 -2.80
CA SER A 297 5.09 -4.81 -2.69
C SER A 297 5.10 -3.81 -3.84
N SER A 298 5.39 -2.56 -3.52
CA SER A 298 5.44 -1.49 -4.50
C SER A 298 6.47 -1.80 -5.61
N GLY A 299 6.05 -1.73 -6.87
CA GLY A 299 6.87 -2.04 -8.04
C GLY A 299 6.99 -3.53 -8.39
N SER A 300 6.22 -4.39 -7.73
CA SER A 300 5.98 -5.75 -8.24
C SER A 300 5.03 -5.71 -9.45
N GLN A 301 5.10 -6.73 -10.30
CA GLN A 301 4.20 -6.81 -11.48
C GLN A 301 2.73 -6.91 -11.06
N GLU A 302 2.46 -7.57 -9.93
CA GLU A 302 1.13 -7.71 -9.34
C GLU A 302 0.60 -6.36 -8.82
N TYR A 303 1.46 -5.58 -8.15
CA TYR A 303 1.12 -4.23 -7.71
C TYR A 303 0.76 -3.34 -8.91
N ASP A 304 1.63 -3.31 -9.93
CA ASP A 304 1.41 -2.50 -11.13
C ASP A 304 0.14 -2.92 -11.87
N ALA A 305 -0.11 -4.23 -11.99
CA ALA A 305 -1.33 -4.77 -12.59
C ALA A 305 -2.59 -4.32 -11.85
N VAL A 306 -2.60 -4.39 -10.52
CA VAL A 306 -3.74 -3.95 -9.70
C VAL A 306 -3.96 -2.43 -9.79
N CYS A 307 -2.88 -1.65 -9.82
CA CYS A 307 -2.95 -0.21 -10.01
C CYS A 307 -3.53 0.18 -11.37
N SER A 308 -3.18 -0.56 -12.42
CA SER A 308 -3.62 -0.29 -13.80
C SER A 308 -5.03 -0.78 -14.12
N ALA A 309 -5.52 -1.81 -13.41
CA ALA A 309 -6.86 -2.34 -13.61
C ALA A 309 -7.95 -1.28 -13.31
N GLY A 310 -8.95 -1.19 -14.17
CA GLY A 310 -10.12 -0.33 -14.00
C GLY A 310 -11.21 -0.93 -13.11
N SER A 311 -11.26 -2.26 -12.97
CA SER A 311 -12.25 -2.95 -12.14
C SER A 311 -11.64 -4.12 -11.37
N ASP A 312 -12.35 -4.61 -10.35
CA ASP A 312 -11.92 -5.78 -9.59
C ASP A 312 -11.86 -7.04 -10.47
N ASP A 313 -12.76 -7.18 -11.44
CA ASP A 313 -12.75 -8.33 -12.35
C ASP A 313 -11.60 -8.27 -13.36
N GLU A 314 -11.24 -7.07 -13.82
CA GLU A 314 -10.02 -6.88 -14.60
C GLU A 314 -8.78 -7.21 -13.76
N ALA A 315 -8.72 -6.74 -12.51
CA ALA A 315 -7.60 -7.05 -11.61
C ALA A 315 -7.47 -8.56 -11.36
N LYS A 316 -8.59 -9.27 -11.10
CA LYS A 316 -8.60 -10.75 -10.99
C LYS A 316 -8.07 -11.40 -12.27
N SER A 317 -8.54 -10.94 -13.42
CA SER A 317 -8.14 -11.49 -14.73
C SER A 317 -6.66 -11.31 -14.99
N VAL A 318 -6.11 -10.12 -14.73
CA VAL A 318 -4.67 -9.85 -14.93
C VAL A 318 -3.84 -10.63 -13.92
N LEU A 319 -4.22 -10.66 -12.64
CA LEU A 319 -3.52 -11.45 -11.62
C LEU A 319 -3.54 -12.94 -11.94
N TYR A 320 -4.67 -13.46 -12.44
CA TYR A 320 -4.78 -14.83 -12.93
C TYR A 320 -3.78 -15.08 -14.07
N LEU A 321 -3.72 -14.19 -15.07
CA LEU A 321 -2.74 -14.30 -16.15
C LEU A 321 -1.32 -14.27 -15.60
N LEU A 322 -0.98 -13.35 -14.69
CA LEU A 322 0.36 -13.28 -14.09
C LEU A 322 0.76 -14.59 -13.39
N ALA A 323 -0.16 -15.21 -12.66
CA ALA A 323 0.09 -16.45 -11.94
C ALA A 323 0.15 -17.70 -12.85
N ASN A 324 -0.59 -17.69 -13.97
CA ASN A 324 -0.82 -18.89 -14.79
C ASN A 324 -0.14 -18.84 -16.16
N SER A 325 0.69 -17.85 -16.46
CA SER A 325 1.35 -17.73 -17.76
C SER A 325 2.77 -17.21 -17.62
N GLU A 326 3.60 -17.48 -18.63
CA GLU A 326 4.98 -17.01 -18.68
C GLU A 326 5.18 -16.01 -19.82
N PRO A 327 5.92 -14.90 -19.60
CA PRO A 327 6.22 -13.94 -20.66
C PRO A 327 7.14 -14.57 -21.70
N CYS A 328 6.79 -14.43 -22.98
CA CYS A 328 7.64 -14.83 -24.09
C CYS A 328 8.98 -14.08 -24.03
N PRO A 329 10.13 -14.76 -24.10
CA PRO A 329 11.44 -14.10 -23.99
C PRO A 329 11.77 -13.16 -25.16
N SER A 330 11.05 -13.29 -26.29
CA SER A 330 11.27 -12.46 -27.48
C SER A 330 10.39 -11.20 -27.47
N CYS A 331 9.07 -11.35 -27.34
CA CYS A 331 8.13 -10.22 -27.44
C CYS A 331 7.46 -9.82 -26.12
N GLY A 332 7.69 -10.54 -25.02
CA GLY A 332 7.07 -10.28 -23.72
C GLY A 332 5.62 -10.75 -23.58
N MET A 333 4.96 -11.16 -24.67
CA MET A 333 3.59 -11.66 -24.60
C MET A 333 3.52 -12.92 -23.75
N ARG A 334 2.65 -12.94 -22.75
CA ARG A 334 2.42 -14.08 -21.88
C ARG A 334 1.76 -15.24 -22.62
N VAL A 335 2.32 -16.44 -22.46
CA VAL A 335 1.87 -17.68 -23.11
C VAL A 335 1.58 -18.72 -22.04
N GLN A 336 0.55 -19.51 -22.27
CA GLN A 336 0.20 -20.68 -21.46
C GLN A 336 0.36 -21.94 -22.30
N ARG A 337 0.77 -23.04 -21.66
CA ARG A 337 0.82 -24.35 -22.32
C ARG A 337 -0.56 -24.98 -22.33
N SER A 338 -1.01 -25.48 -23.48
CA SER A 338 -2.26 -26.26 -23.56
C SER A 338 -2.23 -27.45 -22.60
N ALA A 339 -3.37 -27.76 -21.99
CA ALA A 339 -3.54 -28.93 -21.12
C ALA A 339 -3.20 -30.23 -21.86
N ASP A 340 -3.50 -30.29 -23.16
CA ASP A 340 -3.30 -31.47 -24.01
C ASP A 340 -1.84 -31.69 -24.43
N ALA A 341 -0.95 -30.71 -24.18
CA ALA A 341 0.48 -30.81 -24.50
C ALA A 341 1.25 -31.63 -23.45
N ALA A 342 0.76 -32.82 -23.13
CA ALA A 342 1.32 -33.70 -22.12
C ALA A 342 2.79 -34.03 -22.44
N GLY A 343 3.69 -33.67 -21.52
CA GLY A 343 5.10 -34.07 -21.55
C GLY A 343 6.08 -33.18 -22.33
N CYS A 344 5.60 -32.24 -23.17
CA CYS A 344 6.50 -31.31 -23.87
C CYS A 344 6.47 -29.92 -23.21
N PRO A 345 7.53 -29.48 -22.50
CA PRO A 345 7.55 -28.14 -21.91
C PRO A 345 7.67 -27.02 -22.94
N SER A 346 7.88 -27.33 -24.23
CA SER A 346 8.09 -26.32 -25.26
C SER A 346 6.75 -25.74 -25.75
N VAL A 347 6.62 -24.43 -25.71
CA VAL A 347 5.50 -23.67 -26.30
C VAL A 347 6.04 -22.71 -27.37
N THR A 348 5.24 -22.47 -28.40
CA THR A 348 5.54 -21.49 -29.45
C THR A 348 4.67 -20.26 -29.27
N CYS A 349 5.29 -19.08 -29.13
CA CYS A 349 4.56 -17.83 -29.01
C CYS A 349 3.76 -17.55 -30.28
N SER A 350 2.43 -17.38 -30.16
CA SER A 350 1.53 -17.09 -31.29
C SER A 350 1.79 -15.73 -31.94
N ILE A 351 2.46 -14.81 -31.24
CA ILE A 351 2.72 -13.45 -31.74
C ILE A 351 4.02 -13.39 -32.55
N CYS A 352 5.12 -13.97 -32.05
CA CYS A 352 6.44 -13.83 -32.67
C CYS A 352 7.05 -15.15 -33.16
N GLY A 353 6.38 -16.28 -32.96
CA GLY A 353 6.88 -17.61 -33.35
C GLY A 353 8.03 -18.15 -32.49
N ALA A 354 8.51 -17.41 -31.49
CA ALA A 354 9.59 -17.88 -30.63
C ALA A 354 9.15 -19.11 -29.82
N SER A 355 9.95 -20.18 -29.88
CA SER A 355 9.76 -21.39 -29.08
C SER A 355 10.57 -21.31 -27.79
N PHE A 356 9.95 -21.61 -26.65
CA PHE A 356 10.62 -21.58 -25.35
C PHE A 356 9.98 -22.59 -24.38
N ARG A 357 10.67 -22.90 -23.28
CA ARG A 357 10.11 -23.78 -22.23
C ARG A 357 9.15 -22.98 -21.35
N CYS A 358 7.90 -23.43 -21.24
CA CYS A 358 6.88 -22.90 -20.35
C CYS A 358 6.50 -23.96 -19.33
N PHE A 359 6.63 -23.61 -18.05
CA PHE A 359 6.30 -24.46 -16.91
C PHE A 359 4.84 -24.27 -16.45
N CYS A 360 4.17 -23.22 -16.89
CA CYS A 360 2.75 -23.00 -16.63
C CYS A 360 1.85 -23.83 -17.57
N VAL A 361 1.11 -24.78 -17.00
CA VAL A 361 0.15 -25.64 -17.71
C VAL A 361 -1.27 -25.17 -17.45
N VAL A 362 -2.08 -25.05 -18.50
CA VAL A 362 -3.52 -24.85 -18.36
C VAL A 362 -4.11 -26.07 -17.63
N GLY A 363 -4.83 -25.84 -16.53
CA GLY A 363 -5.54 -26.89 -15.78
C GLY A 363 -4.85 -27.36 -14.49
N ASP A 364 -3.52 -27.43 -14.43
CA ASP A 364 -2.79 -27.85 -13.21
C ASP A 364 -3.10 -26.93 -12.02
N GLN A 365 -3.32 -25.64 -12.30
CA GLN A 365 -3.71 -24.66 -11.30
C GLN A 365 -5.22 -24.43 -11.20
N ALA A 366 -6.06 -24.92 -12.12
CA ALA A 366 -7.51 -24.81 -11.94
C ALA A 366 -7.96 -25.59 -10.68
N ALA A 367 -7.38 -26.78 -10.47
CA ALA A 367 -7.53 -27.51 -9.22
C ALA A 367 -6.90 -26.78 -8.01
N ALA A 368 -5.88 -25.95 -8.23
CA ALA A 368 -5.30 -25.11 -7.19
C ALA A 368 -6.15 -23.86 -6.90
N ILE A 369 -6.94 -23.37 -7.86
CA ILE A 369 -7.84 -22.22 -7.73
C ILE A 369 -9.16 -22.65 -7.07
N ASP A 370 -9.70 -23.81 -7.42
CA ASP A 370 -10.80 -24.42 -6.67
C ASP A 370 -10.37 -24.73 -5.23
N ARG A 371 -9.08 -25.07 -5.01
CA ARG A 371 -8.47 -25.13 -3.67
C ARG A 371 -8.10 -23.76 -3.10
N ALA A 372 -8.00 -22.70 -3.91
CA ALA A 372 -7.68 -21.34 -3.47
C ALA A 372 -8.90 -20.64 -2.87
N GLU A 373 -10.11 -21.17 -3.05
CA GLU A 373 -11.21 -20.85 -2.12
C GLU A 373 -10.94 -21.37 -0.70
N GLY A 374 -9.96 -22.26 -0.56
CA GLY A 374 -9.44 -22.72 0.72
C GLY A 374 -8.81 -21.59 1.54
N MET A 375 -8.99 -21.71 2.84
CA MET A 375 -8.41 -20.79 3.82
C MET A 375 -6.88 -20.77 3.70
N PRO A 376 -6.23 -19.58 3.68
CA PRO A 376 -4.78 -19.50 3.66
C PRO A 376 -4.14 -20.29 4.81
N ALA A 377 -2.94 -20.84 4.57
CA ALA A 377 -2.18 -21.55 5.59
C ALA A 377 -2.03 -20.69 6.86
N ALA A 378 -2.04 -21.32 8.05
CA ALA A 378 -1.99 -20.60 9.34
C ALA A 378 -0.80 -19.61 9.43
N ALA A 379 0.36 -20.00 8.91
CA ALA A 379 1.53 -19.12 8.82
C ALA A 379 1.26 -17.87 7.97
N SER A 380 0.65 -18.03 6.79
CA SER A 380 0.28 -16.89 5.92
C SER A 380 -0.75 -15.98 6.60
N ARG A 381 -1.72 -16.54 7.32
CA ARG A 381 -2.71 -15.76 8.07
C ARG A 381 -2.06 -14.92 9.16
N TYR A 382 -1.10 -15.49 9.89
CA TYR A 382 -0.35 -14.77 10.91
C TYR A 382 0.52 -13.64 10.30
N GLN A 383 1.19 -13.88 9.16
CA GLN A 383 1.94 -12.82 8.49
C GLN A 383 1.03 -11.71 7.95
N LEU A 384 -0.15 -12.06 7.42
CA LEU A 384 -1.15 -11.08 7.02
C LEU A 384 -1.61 -10.24 8.20
N HIS A 385 -1.90 -10.85 9.35
CA HIS A 385 -2.22 -10.14 10.57
C HIS A 385 -1.12 -9.13 10.93
N ARG A 386 0.16 -9.55 10.93
CA ARG A 386 1.27 -8.64 11.19
C ARG A 386 1.33 -7.46 10.23
N LEU A 387 1.14 -7.73 8.92
CA LEU A 387 1.11 -6.69 7.89
C LEU A 387 -0.04 -5.70 8.12
N VAL A 388 -1.26 -6.20 8.33
CA VAL A 388 -2.46 -5.38 8.55
C VAL A 388 -2.29 -4.51 9.81
N SER A 389 -1.79 -5.09 10.90
CA SER A 389 -1.53 -4.40 12.17
C SER A 389 -0.45 -3.31 12.02
N ALA A 390 0.66 -3.63 11.35
CA ALA A 390 1.73 -2.66 11.08
C ALA A 390 1.24 -1.51 10.18
N SER A 391 0.48 -1.84 9.14
CA SER A 391 -0.08 -0.85 8.21
C SER A 391 -1.08 0.08 8.91
N ALA A 392 -1.92 -0.45 9.80
CA ALA A 392 -2.86 0.35 10.57
C ALA A 392 -2.16 1.34 11.50
N ARG A 393 -1.12 0.91 12.23
CA ARG A 393 -0.31 1.81 13.06
C ARG A 393 0.41 2.87 12.25
N ALA A 394 1.02 2.49 11.13
CA ALA A 394 1.68 3.43 10.22
C ALA A 394 0.69 4.46 9.68
N ALA A 395 -0.50 4.03 9.24
CA ALA A 395 -1.55 4.93 8.76
C ALA A 395 -2.05 5.91 9.83
N ASP A 396 -2.17 5.47 11.08
CA ASP A 396 -2.51 6.35 12.20
C ASP A 396 -1.41 7.38 12.49
N GLU A 397 -0.14 7.00 12.42
CA GLU A 397 0.99 7.94 12.54
C GLU A 397 1.00 8.98 11.41
N LEU A 398 0.82 8.53 10.17
CA LEU A 398 0.69 9.43 9.01
C LEU A 398 -0.44 10.45 9.23
N GLU A 399 -1.59 9.99 9.73
CA GLU A 399 -2.73 10.87 9.97
C GLU A 399 -2.47 11.87 11.11
N ARG A 400 -1.80 11.43 12.19
CA ARG A 400 -1.35 12.33 13.25
C ARG A 400 -0.41 13.41 12.72
N ASP A 401 0.51 13.05 11.82
CA ASP A 401 1.45 14.01 11.26
C ASP A 401 0.79 14.99 10.29
N ARG A 402 -0.19 14.55 9.49
CA ARG A 402 -1.02 15.45 8.67
C ARG A 402 -1.82 16.43 9.53
N LYS A 403 -2.40 15.97 10.65
CA LYS A 403 -3.12 16.85 11.59
C LYS A 403 -2.20 17.89 12.23
N LYS A 404 -0.99 17.50 12.65
CA LYS A 404 0.01 18.44 13.18
C LYS A 404 0.41 19.47 12.11
N LEU A 405 0.67 19.01 10.89
CA LEU A 405 1.02 19.89 9.78
C LEU A 405 -0.11 20.87 9.48
N ALA A 406 -1.35 20.40 9.40
CA ALA A 406 -2.53 21.23 9.19
C ALA A 406 -2.71 22.27 10.30
N HIS A 407 -2.48 21.89 11.57
CA HIS A 407 -2.53 22.82 12.69
C HIS A 407 -1.47 23.94 12.57
N VAL A 408 -0.22 23.58 12.25
CA VAL A 408 0.87 24.57 12.12
C VAL A 408 0.68 25.47 10.89
N LEU A 409 0.15 24.94 9.80
CA LEU A 409 -0.17 25.70 8.59
C LEU A 409 -1.52 26.44 8.68
N ALA A 410 -2.22 26.36 9.82
CA ALA A 410 -3.56 26.91 10.01
C ALA A 410 -4.57 26.46 8.93
N VAL A 411 -4.38 25.26 8.38
CA VAL A 411 -5.18 24.69 7.28
C VAL A 411 -5.18 25.59 6.02
N ASP A 412 -4.19 26.47 5.89
CA ASP A 412 -4.14 27.43 4.79
C ASP A 412 -3.56 26.78 3.52
N MET A 413 -4.41 26.65 2.50
CA MET A 413 -4.00 26.19 1.17
C MET A 413 -2.98 27.12 0.52
N CYS A 414 -3.00 28.41 0.85
CA CYS A 414 -1.98 29.35 0.40
C CYS A 414 -0.62 28.99 0.99
N ALA A 415 -0.55 28.61 2.27
CA ALA A 415 0.70 28.18 2.90
C ALA A 415 1.29 26.92 2.24
N LEU A 416 0.45 25.94 1.86
CA LEU A 416 0.92 24.77 1.09
C LEU A 416 1.36 25.16 -0.33
N SER A 417 0.68 26.12 -0.97
CA SER A 417 1.05 26.64 -2.29
C SER A 417 2.40 27.36 -2.27
N ASP A 418 2.70 28.12 -1.20
CA ASP A 418 4.00 28.79 -1.02
C ASP A 418 5.15 27.80 -0.86
N VAL A 419 4.92 26.73 -0.10
CA VAL A 419 5.86 25.62 0.05
C VAL A 419 6.06 24.92 -1.29
N PHE A 420 4.97 24.57 -1.98
CA PHE A 420 5.04 23.94 -3.30
C PHE A 420 5.82 24.81 -4.29
N SER A 421 5.54 26.11 -4.34
CA SER A 421 6.27 27.08 -5.17
C SER A 421 7.75 27.16 -4.82
N SER A 422 8.11 26.97 -3.55
CA SER A 422 9.50 26.87 -3.10
C SER A 422 10.17 25.60 -3.61
N LEU A 423 9.48 24.46 -3.57
CA LEU A 423 9.99 23.17 -4.06
C LEU A 423 10.19 23.19 -5.58
N THR A 424 9.25 23.80 -6.31
CA THR A 424 9.21 23.76 -7.77
C THR A 424 10.05 24.86 -8.41
N GLY A 425 10.44 25.90 -7.64
CA GLY A 425 11.01 27.13 -8.18
C GLY A 425 10.00 27.93 -9.02
N GLY A 426 8.73 27.91 -8.64
CA GLY A 426 7.63 28.60 -9.34
C GLY A 426 7.00 27.83 -10.51
N ARG A 427 7.42 26.58 -10.77
CA ARG A 427 6.75 25.70 -11.76
C ARG A 427 5.43 25.14 -11.22
N THR A 428 4.57 24.70 -12.13
CA THR A 428 3.26 24.08 -11.83
C THR A 428 3.36 22.64 -11.34
N SER A 429 4.54 22.02 -11.43
CA SER A 429 4.84 20.67 -10.97
C SER A 429 6.31 20.53 -10.61
N PHE A 430 6.63 19.57 -9.74
CA PHE A 430 8.02 19.20 -9.42
C PHE A 430 8.31 17.77 -9.86
N ASN A 431 9.59 17.48 -10.15
CA ASN A 431 10.06 16.12 -10.45
C ASN A 431 10.92 15.56 -9.30
N THR A 432 11.43 14.34 -9.46
CA THR A 432 12.26 13.69 -8.43
C THR A 432 13.55 14.46 -8.14
N VAL A 433 14.13 15.16 -9.14
CA VAL A 433 15.37 15.95 -8.96
C VAL A 433 15.11 17.18 -8.09
N ASP A 434 13.96 17.81 -8.25
CA ASP A 434 13.52 18.94 -7.43
C ASP A 434 13.33 18.52 -5.97
N LEU A 435 12.68 17.37 -5.76
CA LEU A 435 12.45 16.83 -4.42
C LEU A 435 13.78 16.48 -3.71
N ARG A 436 14.73 15.83 -4.41
CA ARG A 436 16.09 15.56 -3.88
C ARG A 436 16.80 16.83 -3.46
N ARG A 437 16.77 17.85 -4.32
CA ARG A 437 17.40 19.15 -4.05
C ARG A 437 16.80 19.81 -2.82
N ALA A 438 15.48 19.79 -2.68
CA ALA A 438 14.80 20.38 -1.55
C ALA A 438 15.14 19.67 -0.22
N PHE A 439 15.19 18.34 -0.21
CA PHE A 439 15.66 17.57 0.96
C PHE A 439 17.09 17.94 1.33
N TYR A 440 18.00 17.96 0.36
CA TYR A 440 19.41 18.33 0.57
C TYR A 440 19.56 19.74 1.15
N GLN A 441 18.83 20.72 0.60
CA GLN A 441 18.85 22.11 1.09
C GLN A 441 18.38 22.24 2.55
N GLN A 442 17.49 21.35 3.01
CA GLN A 442 16.99 21.33 4.38
C GLN A 442 17.78 20.42 5.33
N GLY A 443 18.88 19.82 4.86
CA GLY A 443 19.71 18.90 5.64
C GLY A 443 19.00 17.57 5.97
N LEU A 444 18.04 17.17 5.14
CA LEU A 444 17.33 15.91 5.27
C LEU A 444 17.85 14.93 4.21
N LEU A 445 18.13 13.70 4.61
CA LEU A 445 18.75 12.69 3.75
C LEU A 445 17.95 11.37 3.80
N PRO A 446 16.74 11.31 3.21
CA PRO A 446 16.05 10.04 3.04
C PRO A 446 16.87 9.09 2.16
N SER A 447 16.81 7.80 2.45
CA SER A 447 17.40 6.77 1.61
C SER A 447 16.80 6.76 0.21
N GLU A 448 17.52 6.21 -0.78
CA GLU A 448 17.01 6.08 -2.15
C GLU A 448 15.73 5.23 -2.21
N ASN A 449 15.61 4.21 -1.34
CA ASN A 449 14.40 3.41 -1.24
C ASN A 449 13.20 4.24 -0.74
N GLU A 450 13.37 4.98 0.35
CA GLU A 450 12.35 5.88 0.91
C GLU A 450 11.93 6.93 -0.11
N LEU A 451 12.91 7.54 -0.81
CA LEU A 451 12.61 8.53 -1.84
C LEU A 451 11.80 7.94 -3.01
N ASN A 452 12.09 6.70 -3.41
CA ASN A 452 11.33 6.00 -4.45
C ASN A 452 9.89 5.68 -4.00
N LEU A 453 9.70 5.28 -2.75
CA LEU A 453 8.36 5.06 -2.18
C LEU A 453 7.57 6.37 -2.09
N LEU A 454 8.23 7.43 -1.63
CA LEU A 454 7.65 8.78 -1.59
C LEU A 454 7.28 9.27 -2.99
N TRP A 455 8.13 9.05 -3.99
CA TRP A 455 7.82 9.40 -5.36
C TRP A 455 6.57 8.65 -5.87
N ARG A 456 6.46 7.35 -5.63
CA ARG A 456 5.28 6.54 -6.02
C ARG A 456 3.99 6.96 -5.31
N ARG A 457 4.08 7.50 -4.09
CA ARG A 457 2.94 8.05 -3.35
C ARG A 457 2.40 9.33 -3.99
N TYR A 458 3.29 10.22 -4.41
CA TYR A 458 2.91 11.55 -4.90
C TYR A 458 2.70 11.59 -6.42
N ALA A 459 3.50 10.85 -7.18
CA ALA A 459 3.41 10.79 -8.63
C ALA A 459 2.43 9.69 -9.06
N LYS A 460 1.51 10.04 -9.97
CA LYS A 460 0.68 9.04 -10.64
C LYS A 460 1.57 8.05 -11.41
N PRO A 461 1.23 6.76 -11.46
CA PRO A 461 1.91 5.78 -12.31
C PRO A 461 2.12 6.30 -13.75
N GLY A 462 3.37 6.29 -14.21
CA GLY A 462 3.78 6.82 -15.52
C GLY A 462 3.97 8.35 -15.58
N SER A 463 3.65 9.09 -14.52
CA SER A 463 3.89 10.53 -14.46
C SER A 463 5.36 10.84 -14.14
N ILE A 464 5.91 11.82 -14.86
CA ILE A 464 7.25 12.37 -14.63
C ILE A 464 7.27 13.52 -13.62
N ALA A 465 6.10 14.05 -13.26
CA ALA A 465 5.97 15.23 -12.40
C ALA A 465 4.75 15.14 -11.47
N VAL A 466 4.84 15.82 -10.32
CA VAL A 466 3.78 15.91 -9.32
C VAL A 466 3.16 17.31 -9.36
N PRO A 467 1.88 17.45 -9.75
CA PRO A 467 1.17 18.73 -9.71
C PRO A 467 0.74 19.10 -8.29
N PHE A 468 0.40 20.37 -8.07
CA PHE A 468 0.02 20.88 -6.74
C PHE A 468 -1.15 20.12 -6.09
N HIS A 469 -2.18 19.77 -6.86
CA HIS A 469 -3.35 19.07 -6.31
C HIS A 469 -2.99 17.69 -5.74
N ASP A 470 -2.13 16.93 -6.41
CA ASP A 470 -1.67 15.62 -5.93
C ASP A 470 -0.79 15.78 -4.68
N PHE A 471 0.07 16.81 -4.67
CA PHE A 471 0.89 17.16 -3.51
C PHE A 471 0.07 17.55 -2.28
N ALA A 472 -0.89 18.47 -2.44
CA ALA A 472 -1.73 18.94 -1.34
C ALA A 472 -2.61 17.80 -0.80
N LYS A 473 -3.20 17.00 -1.69
CA LYS A 473 -4.05 15.85 -1.32
C LYS A 473 -3.32 14.89 -0.35
N GLN A 474 -2.04 14.61 -0.57
CA GLN A 474 -1.26 13.69 0.27
C GLN A 474 -0.91 14.23 1.67
N LEU A 475 -0.95 15.55 1.84
CA LEU A 475 -0.57 16.24 3.08
C LEU A 475 -1.77 16.69 3.93
N GLN A 476 -2.98 16.68 3.38
CA GLN A 476 -4.19 17.06 4.08
C GLN A 476 -4.74 15.91 4.95
N PRO A 477 -5.20 16.20 6.19
CA PRO A 477 -5.77 15.18 7.07
C PRO A 477 -7.12 14.67 6.54
N CYS A 478 -7.49 13.47 6.98
CA CYS A 478 -8.77 12.86 6.66
C CYS A 478 -9.94 13.74 7.17
N GLY A 479 -10.93 14.02 6.30
CA GLY A 479 -12.20 14.65 6.72
C GLY A 479 -12.31 16.16 6.55
N LEU A 480 -11.23 16.86 6.17
CA LEU A 480 -11.32 18.28 5.79
C LEU A 480 -11.71 18.51 4.31
N ALA A 481 -11.69 17.46 3.50
CA ALA A 481 -11.80 17.56 2.03
C ALA A 481 -13.23 17.70 1.47
N THR A 482 -14.27 17.85 2.30
CA THR A 482 -15.68 17.81 1.84
C THR A 482 -16.49 19.08 2.12
N GLY A 483 -15.87 20.27 2.19
CA GLY A 483 -16.62 21.47 2.58
C GLY A 483 -16.12 22.83 2.11
N CYS A 484 -15.37 22.93 1.01
CA CYS A 484 -15.03 24.23 0.39
C CYS A 484 -15.45 24.28 -1.07
#